data_AF-A0A841BB93-F1
#
_entry.id   AF-A0A841BB93-F1
#
_cell.length_a   1.000
_cell.length_b   1.000
_cell.length_c   1.000
_cell.angle_alpha   90.00
_cell.angle_beta   90.00
_cell.angle_gamma   90.00
#
_symmetry.space_group_name_H-M   'P 1'
#
loop_
_entity.id
_entity.type
_entity.pdbx_description
1 polymer ?
#
loop_
_entity_poly.entity_id
_entity_poly.type
_entity_poly.pdbx_seq_one_letter_code
_entity_poly.pdbx_strand_id
1 'polypeptide(L)'
;MNFVIGVFDLFAYTIPGALYVAFFGYLGTKLHILTAASIGGVPTVVLVVVIVVLSFLLGYLAYPLGDALERIVPRRRERNAAEEFVRRMPAAKDRPFLKENTHLLLCALQLHDKEVAVDVTRLRASGLMVRNCAPPLLFGAIAAIVEIFAGKHPFIAAGLAVLLLLASLTLVSQGRKLGLWAGMKTLELCFWLPEIDEKLATDEPV
;
A
#
# COMPACT_ATOMS: atom_id res chain seq x y z
N MET A 1 21.95 5.50 -13.65
CA MET A 1 21.01 4.92 -12.65
C MET A 1 19.68 4.69 -13.34
N ASN A 2 19.37 3.45 -13.70
CA ASN A 2 18.04 3.12 -14.19
C ASN A 2 17.12 2.94 -12.98
N PHE A 3 16.19 3.85 -12.77
CA PHE A 3 15.04 3.62 -11.90
C PHE A 3 14.18 2.55 -12.56
N VAL A 4 14.49 1.27 -12.29
CA VAL A 4 13.62 0.17 -12.67
C VAL A 4 12.50 0.13 -11.63
N ILE A 5 11.56 1.07 -11.76
CA ILE A 5 10.31 1.04 -11.00
C ILE A 5 9.47 -0.06 -11.61
N GLY A 6 9.15 -1.10 -10.83
CA GLY A 6 8.25 -2.14 -11.27
C GLY A 6 6.87 -1.56 -11.59
N VAL A 7 6.18 -2.11 -12.58
CA VAL A 7 4.82 -1.67 -12.94
C VAL A 7 3.89 -1.67 -11.72
N PHE A 8 4.06 -2.63 -10.79
CA PHE A 8 3.28 -2.67 -9.55
C PHE A 8 3.61 -1.55 -8.57
N ASP A 9 4.87 -1.13 -8.49
CA ASP A 9 5.27 0.00 -7.64
C ASP A 9 4.69 1.31 -8.18
N LEU A 10 4.67 1.48 -9.50
CA LEU A 10 4.02 2.63 -10.14
C LEU A 10 2.56 2.75 -9.70
N PHE A 11 1.80 1.65 -9.73
CA PHE A 11 0.40 1.65 -9.27
C PHE A 11 0.28 1.83 -7.75
N ALA A 12 1.20 1.27 -6.98
CA ALA A 12 1.21 1.37 -5.52
C ALA A 12 1.31 2.83 -5.02
N TYR A 13 1.92 3.71 -5.81
CA TYR A 13 1.99 5.14 -5.50
C TYR A 13 0.97 5.97 -6.26
N THR A 14 0.72 5.68 -7.55
CA THR A 14 -0.17 6.51 -8.38
C THR A 14 -1.63 6.47 -7.91
N ILE A 15 -2.14 5.31 -7.50
CA ILE A 15 -3.54 5.17 -7.10
C ILE A 15 -3.86 5.95 -5.80
N PRO A 16 -3.11 5.77 -4.69
CA PRO A 16 -3.26 6.63 -3.52
C PRO A 16 -3.07 8.11 -3.86
N GLY A 17 -2.09 8.40 -4.69
CA GLY A 17 -1.82 9.73 -5.23
C GLY A 17 -3.02 10.41 -5.88
N ALA A 18 -3.75 9.67 -6.71
CA ALA A 18 -4.94 10.18 -7.38
C ALA A 18 -6.05 10.54 -6.37
N LEU A 19 -6.17 9.79 -5.27
CA LEU A 19 -7.10 10.13 -4.18
C LEU A 19 -6.68 11.42 -3.48
N TYR A 20 -5.38 11.65 -3.28
CA TYR A 20 -4.87 12.92 -2.77
C TYR A 20 -5.14 14.08 -3.71
N VAL A 21 -4.88 13.90 -5.01
CA VAL A 21 -5.18 14.93 -6.03
C VAL A 21 -6.67 15.24 -6.04
N ALA A 22 -7.54 14.23 -5.97
CA ALA A 22 -8.99 14.42 -5.89
C ALA A 22 -9.38 15.21 -4.62
N PHE A 23 -8.81 14.86 -3.47
CA PHE A 23 -9.04 15.57 -2.21
C PHE A 23 -8.60 17.04 -2.27
N PHE A 24 -7.38 17.32 -2.75
CA PHE A 24 -6.88 18.69 -2.89
C PHE A 24 -7.64 19.49 -3.94
N GLY A 25 -8.07 18.86 -5.03
CA GLY A 25 -8.96 19.48 -6.02
C GLY A 25 -10.29 19.88 -5.41
N TYR A 26 -10.91 18.98 -4.64
CA TYR A 26 -12.12 19.30 -3.87
C TYR A 26 -11.89 20.47 -2.90
N LEU A 27 -10.81 20.46 -2.12
CA LEU A 27 -10.51 21.55 -1.18
C LEU A 27 -10.25 22.88 -1.91
N GLY A 28 -9.50 22.84 -3.02
CA GLY A 28 -9.19 24.02 -3.83
C GLY A 28 -10.43 24.65 -4.46
N THR A 29 -11.40 23.84 -4.90
CA THR A 29 -12.68 24.37 -5.40
C THR A 29 -13.54 24.96 -4.29
N LYS A 30 -13.57 24.32 -3.09
CA LYS A 30 -14.30 24.84 -1.93
C LYS A 30 -13.73 26.14 -1.36
N LEU A 31 -12.40 26.28 -1.37
CA LEU A 31 -11.71 27.50 -0.95
C LEU A 31 -11.68 28.59 -2.02
N HIS A 32 -12.31 28.36 -3.18
CA HIS A 32 -12.28 29.24 -4.35
C HIS A 32 -10.86 29.55 -4.88
N ILE A 33 -9.86 28.76 -4.49
CA ILE A 33 -8.48 28.83 -5.01
C ILE A 33 -8.45 28.34 -6.46
N LEU A 34 -9.25 27.30 -6.75
CA LEU A 34 -9.41 26.74 -8.09
C LEU A 34 -10.77 27.16 -8.65
N THR A 35 -10.74 27.97 -9.71
CA THR A 35 -11.95 28.37 -10.44
C THR A 35 -12.03 27.56 -11.74
N ALA A 36 -13.21 27.07 -12.13
CA ALA A 36 -13.37 26.30 -13.38
C ALA A 36 -12.83 27.06 -14.61
N ALA A 37 -12.87 28.39 -14.58
CA ALA A 37 -12.32 29.28 -15.60
C ALA A 37 -10.79 29.20 -15.78
N SER A 38 -10.02 28.89 -14.73
CA SER A 38 -8.54 28.80 -14.83
C SER A 38 -8.07 27.47 -15.43
N ILE A 39 -8.93 26.46 -15.48
CA ILE A 39 -8.61 25.11 -15.98
C ILE A 39 -9.08 24.93 -17.43
N GLY A 40 -10.13 25.64 -17.85
CA GLY A 40 -10.76 25.47 -19.17
C GLY A 40 -9.87 25.77 -20.39
N GLY A 41 -8.77 26.52 -20.21
CA GLY A 41 -7.82 26.85 -21.28
C GLY A 41 -6.64 25.88 -21.43
N VAL A 42 -6.50 24.90 -20.52
CA VAL A 42 -5.36 23.98 -20.53
C VAL A 42 -5.63 22.81 -21.49
N PRO A 43 -4.71 22.46 -22.40
CA PRO A 43 -4.86 21.28 -23.23
C PRO A 43 -5.09 20.02 -22.39
N THR A 44 -6.13 19.25 -22.70
CA THR A 44 -6.55 18.09 -21.91
C THR A 44 -5.40 17.09 -21.69
N VAL A 45 -4.57 16.88 -22.70
CA VAL A 45 -3.41 15.98 -22.60
C VAL A 45 -2.41 16.47 -21.55
N VAL A 46 -2.12 17.77 -21.52
CA VAL A 46 -1.22 18.38 -20.52
C VAL A 46 -1.81 18.23 -19.12
N LEU A 47 -3.12 18.49 -18.98
CA LEU A 47 -3.82 18.32 -17.70
C LEU A 47 -3.70 16.87 -17.19
N VAL A 48 -3.95 15.89 -18.04
CA VAL A 48 -3.85 14.46 -17.69
C VAL A 48 -2.44 14.10 -17.26
N VAL A 49 -1.41 14.53 -18.02
CA VAL A 49 -0.01 14.29 -17.67
C VAL A 49 0.34 14.89 -16.31
N VAL A 50 -0.06 16.14 -16.07
CA VAL A 50 0.17 16.81 -14.78
C VAL A 50 -0.53 16.08 -13.63
N ILE A 51 -1.79 15.66 -13.82
CA ILE A 51 -2.53 14.89 -12.81
C ILE A 51 -1.82 13.57 -12.50
N VAL A 52 -1.37 12.83 -13.51
CA VAL A 52 -0.66 11.56 -13.32
C VAL A 52 0.65 11.77 -12.56
N VAL A 53 1.45 12.76 -12.95
CA VAL A 53 2.72 13.07 -12.27
C VAL A 53 2.51 13.53 -10.83
N LEU A 54 1.56 14.44 -10.59
CA LEU A 54 1.21 14.89 -9.25
C LEU A 54 0.69 13.76 -8.37
N SER A 55 -0.13 12.88 -8.94
CA SER A 55 -0.62 11.68 -8.24
C SER A 55 0.56 10.83 -7.79
N PHE A 56 1.48 10.48 -8.71
CA PHE A 56 2.65 9.68 -8.35
C PHE A 56 3.49 10.33 -7.24
N LEU A 57 3.79 11.63 -7.37
CA LEU A 57 4.57 12.38 -6.38
C LEU A 57 3.90 12.44 -5.00
N LEU A 58 2.60 12.75 -4.97
CA LEU A 58 1.84 12.80 -3.72
C LEU A 58 1.73 11.43 -3.07
N GLY A 59 1.51 10.38 -3.86
CA GLY A 59 1.49 9.01 -3.36
C GLY A 59 2.81 8.58 -2.74
N TYR A 60 3.94 8.99 -3.34
CA TYR A 60 5.27 8.76 -2.79
C TYR A 60 5.50 9.55 -1.48
N LEU A 61 5.19 10.84 -1.48
CA LEU A 61 5.31 11.73 -0.31
C LEU A 61 4.40 11.32 0.86
N ALA A 62 3.27 10.69 0.56
CA ALA A 62 2.29 10.23 1.54
C ALA A 62 2.65 8.88 2.18
N TYR A 63 3.71 8.20 1.73
CA TYR A 63 4.19 6.97 2.34
C TYR A 63 4.33 7.01 3.88
N PRO A 64 4.96 8.04 4.50
CA PRO A 64 5.04 8.14 5.96
C PRO A 64 3.67 8.28 6.65
N LEU A 65 2.68 8.88 5.98
CA LEU A 65 1.33 9.02 6.53
C LEU A 65 0.61 7.66 6.59
N GLY A 66 0.82 6.81 5.58
CA GLY A 66 0.32 5.44 5.58
C GLY A 66 0.90 4.60 6.72
N ASP A 67 2.21 4.74 6.98
CA ASP A 67 2.88 4.04 8.10
C ASP A 67 2.39 4.55 9.47
N ALA A 68 2.24 5.87 9.62
CA ALA A 68 1.71 6.47 10.84
C ALA A 68 0.27 5.99 11.13
N LEU A 69 -0.58 5.95 10.10
CA LEU A 69 -1.96 5.46 10.26
C LEU A 69 -1.99 3.97 10.63
N GLU A 70 -1.07 3.17 10.10
CA GLU A 70 -0.93 1.78 10.52
C GLU A 70 -0.55 1.65 12.00
N ARG A 71 0.28 2.55 12.54
CA ARG A 71 0.62 2.51 13.98
C ARG A 71 -0.56 2.89 14.87
N ILE A 72 -1.43 3.79 14.41
CA ILE A 72 -2.58 4.30 15.18
C ILE A 72 -3.71 3.27 15.23
N VAL A 73 -3.96 2.54 14.13
CA VAL A 73 -5.06 1.57 14.08
C VAL A 73 -4.68 0.32 14.91
N PRO A 74 -5.44 -0.04 15.96
CA PRO A 74 -5.06 -1.13 16.86
C PRO A 74 -4.90 -2.47 16.10
N ARG A 75 -3.79 -3.16 16.37
CA ARG A 75 -3.56 -4.52 15.85
C ARG A 75 -4.41 -5.51 16.64
N ARG A 76 -5.61 -5.81 16.14
CA ARG A 76 -6.50 -6.81 16.78
C ARG A 76 -5.90 -8.23 16.85
N ARG A 77 -4.87 -8.53 16.05
CA ARG A 77 -4.14 -9.81 16.09
C ARG A 77 -2.79 -9.64 15.42
N GLU A 78 -1.70 -9.78 16.16
CA GLU A 78 -0.39 -10.01 15.55
C GLU A 78 -0.40 -11.45 15.03
N ARG A 79 -0.50 -11.59 13.71
CA ARG A 79 -0.31 -12.87 13.04
C ARG A 79 1.08 -12.83 12.45
N ASN A 80 1.96 -13.70 12.91
CA ASN A 80 3.27 -13.86 12.31
C ASN A 80 3.13 -14.77 11.09
N ALA A 81 3.66 -14.35 9.94
CA ALA A 81 3.62 -15.14 8.71
C ALA A 81 4.37 -16.47 8.87
N ALA A 82 5.47 -16.48 9.63
CA ALA A 82 6.25 -17.69 9.91
C ALA A 82 5.47 -18.69 10.78
N GLU A 83 4.82 -18.23 11.85
CA GLU A 83 3.99 -19.11 12.71
C GLU A 83 2.80 -19.70 11.95
N GLU A 84 2.11 -18.87 11.16
CA GLU A 84 0.98 -19.32 10.34
C GLU A 84 1.44 -20.30 9.25
N PHE A 85 2.63 -20.11 8.68
CA PHE A 85 3.25 -21.02 7.73
C PHE A 85 3.62 -22.36 8.38
N VAL A 86 4.33 -22.36 9.51
CA VAL A 86 4.71 -23.58 10.24
C VAL A 86 3.48 -24.35 10.70
N ARG A 87 2.39 -23.65 11.09
CA ARG A 87 1.11 -24.31 11.42
C ARG A 87 0.53 -25.08 10.24
N ARG A 88 0.75 -24.61 9.00
CA ARG A 88 0.27 -25.28 7.77
C ARG A 88 1.25 -26.32 7.25
N MET A 89 2.55 -26.08 7.42
CA MET A 89 3.62 -26.96 6.96
C MET A 89 4.58 -27.30 8.11
N PRO A 90 4.23 -28.26 8.98
CA PRO A 90 5.05 -28.62 10.14
C PRO A 90 6.44 -29.11 9.77
N ALA A 91 6.60 -29.70 8.57
CA ALA A 91 7.89 -30.20 8.06
C ALA A 91 8.93 -29.08 7.85
N ALA A 92 8.51 -27.81 7.80
CA ALA A 92 9.42 -26.68 7.62
C ALA A 92 9.96 -26.13 8.95
N LYS A 93 9.48 -26.59 10.11
CA LYS A 93 9.67 -25.96 11.43
C LYS A 93 11.13 -25.66 11.78
N ASP A 94 12.06 -26.53 11.37
CA ASP A 94 13.47 -26.43 11.73
C ASP A 94 14.35 -25.88 10.59
N ARG A 95 13.75 -25.36 9.51
CA ARG A 95 14.51 -24.87 8.35
C ARG A 95 15.14 -23.49 8.61
N PRO A 96 16.42 -23.28 8.25
CA PRO A 96 17.15 -22.02 8.45
C PRO A 96 16.44 -20.79 7.90
N PHE A 97 15.82 -20.89 6.71
CA PHE A 97 15.17 -19.75 6.08
C PHE A 97 14.01 -19.14 6.90
N LEU A 98 13.42 -19.87 7.86
CA LEU A 98 12.38 -19.32 8.72
C LEU A 98 12.88 -18.23 9.68
N LYS A 99 14.19 -18.23 9.98
CA LYS A 99 14.83 -17.23 10.85
C LYS A 99 15.27 -15.99 10.09
N GLU A 100 15.30 -16.08 8.77
CA GLU A 100 15.77 -15.02 7.89
C GLU A 100 14.74 -13.93 7.64
N ASN A 101 15.24 -12.76 7.27
CA ASN A 101 14.39 -11.64 6.91
C ASN A 101 13.62 -11.93 5.60
N THR A 102 12.29 -11.80 5.62
CA THR A 102 11.44 -12.01 4.44
C THR A 102 11.87 -11.18 3.21
N HIS A 103 12.49 -10.01 3.40
CA HIS A 103 13.02 -9.22 2.31
C HIS A 103 14.24 -9.86 1.64
N LEU A 104 15.15 -10.46 2.42
CA LEU A 104 16.31 -11.18 1.90
C LEU A 104 15.86 -12.43 1.14
N LEU A 105 14.90 -13.16 1.70
CA LEU A 105 14.29 -14.33 1.05
C LEU A 105 13.65 -13.97 -0.29
N LEU A 106 12.95 -12.83 -0.37
CA LEU A 106 12.38 -12.35 -1.62
C LEU A 106 13.47 -11.98 -2.65
N CYS A 107 14.58 -11.38 -2.20
CA CYS A 107 15.70 -11.09 -3.10
C CYS A 107 16.34 -12.37 -3.63
N ALA A 108 16.57 -13.37 -2.77
CA ALA A 108 17.06 -14.68 -3.16
C ALA A 108 16.12 -15.36 -4.17
N LEU A 109 14.80 -15.26 -3.95
CA LEU A 109 13.78 -15.74 -4.87
C LEU A 109 13.87 -15.03 -6.24
N GLN A 110 13.99 -13.69 -6.25
CA GLN A 110 14.11 -12.90 -7.49
C GLN A 110 15.38 -13.20 -8.28
N LEU A 111 16.47 -13.58 -7.62
CA LEU A 111 17.71 -14.00 -8.26
C LEU A 111 17.59 -15.39 -8.89
N HIS A 112 16.84 -16.29 -8.25
CA HIS A 112 16.65 -17.65 -8.74
C HIS A 112 15.59 -17.73 -9.84
N ASP A 113 14.41 -17.14 -9.63
CA ASP A 113 13.31 -17.14 -10.57
C ASP A 113 12.47 -15.85 -10.45
N LYS A 114 12.62 -14.99 -11.45
CA LYS A 114 11.90 -13.71 -11.52
C LYS A 114 10.41 -13.91 -11.73
N GLU A 115 9.97 -14.92 -12.48
CA GLU A 115 8.56 -15.14 -12.78
C GLU A 115 7.81 -15.57 -11.52
N VAL A 116 8.41 -16.46 -10.74
CA VAL A 116 7.86 -16.91 -9.46
C VAL A 116 7.82 -15.77 -8.42
N ALA A 117 8.80 -14.87 -8.46
CA ALA A 117 8.85 -13.71 -7.57
C ALA A 117 7.85 -12.58 -7.93
N VAL A 118 7.34 -12.54 -9.17
CA VAL A 118 6.38 -11.53 -9.61
C VAL A 118 5.10 -11.58 -8.79
N ASP A 119 4.58 -12.76 -8.47
CA ASP A 119 3.33 -12.90 -7.70
C ASP A 119 3.45 -12.35 -6.28
N VAL A 120 4.60 -12.61 -5.63
CA VAL A 120 4.89 -12.07 -4.29
C VAL A 120 5.03 -10.55 -4.35
N THR A 121 5.74 -10.04 -5.35
CA THR A 121 5.94 -8.61 -5.56
C THR A 121 4.61 -7.90 -5.80
N ARG A 122 3.73 -8.49 -6.62
CA ARG A 122 2.38 -8.00 -6.88
C ARG A 122 1.52 -7.96 -5.62
N LEU A 123 1.54 -9.01 -4.80
CA LEU A 123 0.79 -9.06 -3.54
C LEU A 123 1.28 -8.00 -2.55
N ARG A 124 2.60 -7.82 -2.40
CA ARG A 124 3.18 -6.77 -1.56
C ARG A 124 2.80 -5.38 -2.03
N ALA A 125 2.98 -5.10 -3.32
CA ALA A 125 2.65 -3.81 -3.91
C ALA A 125 1.15 -3.50 -3.77
N SER A 126 0.28 -4.49 -3.97
CA SER A 126 -1.17 -4.35 -3.74
C SER A 126 -1.50 -4.06 -2.28
N GLY A 127 -0.84 -4.75 -1.33
CA GLY A 127 -1.01 -4.48 0.10
C GLY A 127 -0.58 -3.07 0.48
N LEU A 128 0.56 -2.62 -0.05
CA LEU A 128 1.06 -1.26 0.15
C LEU A 128 0.10 -0.21 -0.43
N MET A 129 -0.35 -0.42 -1.67
CA MET A 129 -1.31 0.44 -2.36
C MET A 129 -2.58 0.62 -1.54
N VAL A 130 -3.20 -0.50 -1.14
CA VAL A 130 -4.43 -0.53 -0.35
C VAL A 130 -4.23 0.24 0.96
N ARG A 131 -3.12 0.02 1.67
CA ARG A 131 -2.79 0.76 2.90
C ARG A 131 -2.65 2.26 2.66
N ASN A 132 -1.95 2.67 1.61
CA ASN A 132 -1.68 4.07 1.32
C ASN A 132 -2.91 4.84 0.81
N CYS A 133 -3.96 4.14 0.36
CA CYS A 133 -5.26 4.76 0.07
C CYS A 133 -6.04 5.14 1.34
N ALA A 134 -5.68 4.60 2.53
CA ALA A 134 -6.44 4.86 3.74
C ALA A 134 -6.34 6.33 4.25
N PRO A 135 -5.15 6.98 4.29
CA PRO A 135 -5.03 8.37 4.71
C PRO A 135 -5.83 9.40 3.87
N PRO A 136 -5.83 9.39 2.52
CA PRO A 136 -6.64 10.35 1.76
C PRO A 136 -8.14 10.16 1.98
N LEU A 137 -8.61 8.93 2.20
CA LEU A 137 -10.01 8.69 2.59
C LEU A 137 -10.32 9.23 3.99
N LEU A 138 -9.37 9.14 4.93
CA LEU A 138 -9.52 9.75 6.25
C LEU A 138 -9.63 11.27 6.16
N PHE A 139 -8.80 11.92 5.34
CA PHE A 139 -8.91 13.35 5.09
C PHE A 139 -10.25 13.72 4.44
N GLY A 140 -10.72 12.91 3.49
CA GLY A 140 -12.07 13.04 2.94
C GLY A 140 -13.17 12.93 4.01
N ALA A 141 -13.04 11.99 4.95
CA ALA A 141 -13.97 11.84 6.07
C ALA A 141 -13.97 13.08 6.99
N ILE A 142 -12.79 13.62 7.29
CA ILE A 142 -12.66 14.86 8.09
C ILE A 142 -13.32 16.04 7.36
N ALA A 143 -13.09 16.19 6.06
CA ALA A 143 -13.72 17.24 5.27
C ALA A 143 -15.26 17.08 5.24
N ALA A 144 -15.75 15.85 5.11
CA ALA A 144 -17.18 15.56 5.19
C ALA A 144 -17.75 15.89 6.59
N ILE A 145 -17.03 15.62 7.67
CA ILE A 145 -17.45 16.03 9.03
C ILE A 145 -17.57 17.55 9.13
N VAL A 146 -16.61 18.30 8.58
CA VAL A 146 -16.68 19.77 8.54
C VAL A 146 -17.90 20.23 7.75
N GLU A 147 -18.24 19.56 6.63
CA GLU A 147 -19.44 19.85 5.85
C GLU A 147 -20.76 19.58 6.58
N ILE A 148 -20.78 18.72 7.61
CA ILE A 148 -21.98 18.55 8.45
C ILE A 148 -22.34 19.87 9.14
N PHE A 149 -21.34 20.66 9.54
CA PHE A 149 -21.54 21.92 10.26
C PHE A 149 -21.62 23.14 9.33
N ALA A 150 -20.82 23.16 8.26
CA ALA A 150 -20.70 24.32 7.35
C ALA A 150 -21.50 24.18 6.05
N GLY A 151 -22.03 22.99 5.75
CA GLY A 151 -22.63 22.65 4.46
C GLY A 151 -24.15 22.82 4.40
N LYS A 152 -24.68 22.84 3.18
CA LYS A 152 -26.12 22.93 2.90
C LYS A 152 -26.87 21.61 3.12
N HIS A 153 -26.16 20.47 3.09
CA HIS A 153 -26.74 19.13 3.13
C HIS A 153 -26.06 18.23 4.18
N PRO A 154 -26.33 18.47 5.48
CA PRO A 154 -25.62 17.81 6.58
C PRO A 154 -25.83 16.29 6.61
N PHE A 155 -27.00 15.79 6.20
CA PHE A 155 -27.28 14.35 6.18
C PHE A 155 -26.46 13.59 5.15
N ILE A 156 -26.24 14.18 3.96
CA ILE A 156 -25.41 13.57 2.91
C ILE A 156 -23.95 13.57 3.36
N ALA A 157 -23.49 14.68 3.94
CA ALA A 157 -22.15 14.81 4.49
C ALA A 157 -21.89 13.79 5.62
N ALA A 158 -22.86 13.56 6.51
CA ALA A 158 -22.77 12.55 7.56
C ALA A 158 -22.65 11.13 6.99
N GLY A 159 -23.45 10.79 5.98
CA GLY A 159 -23.36 9.50 5.29
C GLY A 159 -21.98 9.28 4.65
N LEU A 160 -21.48 10.29 3.93
CA LEU A 160 -20.14 10.25 3.32
C LEU A 160 -19.02 10.13 4.35
N ALA A 161 -19.10 10.88 5.46
CA ALA A 161 -18.12 10.82 6.53
C ALA A 161 -17.99 9.39 7.09
N VAL A 162 -19.13 8.74 7.39
CA VAL A 162 -19.14 7.36 7.88
C VAL A 162 -18.58 6.40 6.85
N LEU A 163 -19.00 6.51 5.58
CA LEU A 163 -18.52 5.64 4.50
C LEU A 163 -17.00 5.76 4.30
N LEU A 164 -16.47 6.98 4.24
CA LEU A 164 -15.04 7.24 4.04
C LEU A 164 -14.21 6.78 5.24
N LEU A 165 -14.71 6.96 6.45
CA LEU A 165 -14.03 6.50 7.67
C LEU A 165 -13.98 4.97 7.73
N LEU A 166 -15.09 4.28 7.45
CA LEU A 166 -15.13 2.82 7.37
C LEU A 166 -14.24 2.29 6.23
N ALA A 167 -14.24 2.96 5.08
CA ALA A 167 -13.36 2.62 3.96
C ALA A 167 -11.89 2.75 4.37
N SER A 168 -11.50 3.84 5.04
CA SER A 168 -10.13 4.02 5.52
C SER A 168 -9.69 2.89 6.47
N LEU A 169 -10.52 2.57 7.47
CA LEU A 169 -10.21 1.50 8.44
C LEU A 169 -10.14 0.11 7.78
N THR A 170 -11.07 -0.17 6.85
CA THR A 170 -11.09 -1.46 6.14
C THR A 170 -9.87 -1.61 5.23
N LEU A 171 -9.43 -0.55 4.56
CA LEU A 171 -8.22 -0.57 3.74
C LEU A 171 -6.96 -0.85 4.58
N VAL A 172 -6.81 -0.25 5.76
CA VAL A 172 -5.68 -0.59 6.66
C VAL A 172 -5.70 -2.08 7.03
N SER A 173 -6.88 -2.62 7.36
CA SER A 173 -7.03 -4.04 7.70
C SER A 173 -6.71 -4.97 6.52
N GLN A 174 -7.18 -4.64 5.31
CA GLN A 174 -6.92 -5.41 4.10
C GLN A 174 -5.45 -5.32 3.67
N GLY A 175 -4.82 -4.15 3.79
CA GLY A 175 -3.39 -3.96 3.51
C GLY A 175 -2.51 -4.86 4.38
N ARG A 176 -2.82 -4.94 5.68
CA ARG A 176 -2.13 -5.86 6.62
C ARG A 176 -2.31 -7.32 6.21
N LYS A 177 -3.53 -7.72 5.85
CA LYS A 177 -3.84 -9.09 5.42
C LYS A 177 -3.06 -9.47 4.16
N LEU A 178 -2.97 -8.57 3.18
CA LEU A 178 -2.18 -8.77 1.96
C LEU A 178 -0.69 -8.87 2.27
N GLY A 179 -0.17 -8.04 3.20
CA GLY A 179 1.22 -8.14 3.65
C GLY A 179 1.54 -9.50 4.28
N LEU A 180 0.64 -10.02 5.12
CA LEU A 180 0.78 -11.36 5.70
C LEU A 180 0.76 -12.45 4.64
N TRP A 181 -0.15 -12.36 3.67
CA TRP A 181 -0.25 -13.32 2.58
C TRP A 181 0.99 -13.32 1.69
N ALA A 182 1.54 -12.14 1.41
CA ALA A 182 2.79 -12.03 0.68
C ALA A 182 3.96 -12.65 1.46
N GLY A 183 4.02 -12.43 2.77
CA GLY A 183 5.02 -13.06 3.65
C GLY A 183 4.93 -14.59 3.62
N MET A 184 3.72 -15.14 3.81
CA MET A 184 3.50 -16.59 3.73
C MET A 184 3.87 -17.15 2.35
N LYS A 185 3.49 -16.45 1.27
CA LYS A 185 3.81 -16.89 -0.10
C LYS A 185 5.30 -16.91 -0.35
N THR A 186 6.04 -15.94 0.20
CA THR A 186 7.52 -15.93 0.14
C THR A 186 8.07 -17.20 0.79
N LEU A 187 7.61 -17.54 2.00
CA LEU A 187 8.06 -18.74 2.72
C LEU A 187 7.68 -20.04 2.01
N GLU A 188 6.48 -20.11 1.44
CA GLU A 188 6.05 -21.25 0.62
C GLU A 188 6.97 -21.47 -0.57
N LEU A 189 7.34 -20.39 -1.28
CA LEU A 189 8.19 -20.51 -2.46
C LEU A 189 9.63 -20.84 -2.09
N CYS A 190 10.16 -20.24 -1.01
CA CYS A 190 11.48 -20.60 -0.48
C CYS A 190 11.54 -22.06 -0.03
N PHE A 191 10.46 -22.61 0.53
CA PHE A 191 10.43 -24.02 0.93
C PHE A 191 10.70 -24.98 -0.25
N TRP A 192 10.23 -24.64 -1.46
CA TRP A 192 10.43 -25.48 -2.65
C TRP A 192 11.73 -25.17 -3.41
N LEU A 193 12.49 -24.15 -2.99
CA LEU A 193 13.74 -23.79 -3.64
C LEU A 193 14.86 -24.75 -3.18
N PRO A 194 15.43 -25.57 -4.09
CA PRO A 194 16.62 -26.35 -3.75
C PRO A 194 17.77 -25.38 -3.41
N GLU A 195 18.66 -25.76 -2.49
CA GLU A 195 19.85 -24.99 -2.06
C GLU A 195 19.63 -23.75 -1.19
N ILE A 196 18.38 -23.32 -0.91
CA ILE A 196 18.18 -22.09 -0.13
C ILE A 196 18.74 -22.18 1.29
N ASP A 197 18.61 -23.35 1.93
CA ASP A 197 19.15 -23.56 3.27
C ASP A 197 20.67 -23.65 3.27
N GLU A 198 21.26 -24.24 2.24
CA GLU A 198 22.71 -24.39 2.11
C GLU A 198 23.38 -23.03 1.92
N LYS A 199 22.79 -22.17 1.07
CA LYS A 199 23.28 -20.81 0.84
C LYS A 199 23.11 -19.88 2.06
N LEU A 200 22.13 -20.15 2.91
CA LEU A 200 21.91 -19.40 4.15
C LEU A 200 22.76 -19.93 5.31
N ALA A 201 23.08 -21.23 5.33
CA ALA A 201 23.93 -21.84 6.36
C ALA A 201 25.42 -21.45 6.21
N THR A 202 25.88 -21.08 5.02
CA THR A 202 27.28 -20.68 4.77
C THR A 202 27.67 -19.30 5.31
N ASP A 203 26.72 -18.50 5.79
CA ASP A 203 26.95 -17.14 6.30
C ASP A 203 27.13 -17.07 7.84
N GLU A 204 27.23 -18.20 8.55
CA GLU A 204 27.71 -18.17 9.94
C GLU A 204 29.23 -17.90 9.96
N PRO A 205 29.69 -16.74 10.48
CA PRO A 205 31.11 -16.49 10.63
C PRO A 205 31.67 -17.42 11.71
N VAL A 206 32.68 -18.22 11.33
CA VAL A 206 33.56 -18.96 12.25
C VAL A 206 34.34 -18.00 13.14
#